data_AF-A0A4R6QBW2-F1
#
_entry.id   AF-A0A4R6QBW2-F1
#
_cell.length_a   1.000
_cell.length_b   1.000
_cell.length_c   1.000
_cell.angle_alpha   90.00
_cell.angle_beta   90.00
_cell.angle_gamma   90.00
#
_symmetry.space_group_name_H-M   'P 1'
#
loop_
_entity.id
_entity.type
_entity.pdbx_description
1 polymer ?
#
loop_
_entity_poly.entity_id
_entity_poly.type
_entity_poly.pdbx_seq_one_letter_code
_entity_poly.pdbx_strand_id
1 'polypeptide(L)'
;MRHLLLIALLLLAACSRDDKPTPTQAEALRPADARLAAVYERSCLNCHGRSDGAAPLTGHASAWAPRLDKGMPALLHSVRQGLNSMPPMGLCPDCSDSDLAHLITFMSRAPT
;
A
#
# COMPACT_ATOMS: atom_id res chain seq x y z
N MET A 1 45.79 -18.90 14.89
CA MET A 1 45.86 -19.00 13.42
C MET A 1 45.30 -20.39 13.06
N ARG A 2 44.04 -20.64 12.70
CA ARG A 2 43.28 -20.13 11.55
C ARG A 2 41.74 -20.33 11.70
N HIS A 3 41.23 -20.54 12.91
CA HIS A 3 39.80 -20.84 13.11
C HIS A 3 39.05 -19.98 14.15
N LEU A 4 39.73 -19.12 14.92
CA LEU A 4 39.06 -18.22 15.87
C LEU A 4 38.59 -16.88 15.27
N LEU A 5 38.76 -16.64 13.97
CA LEU A 5 38.39 -15.37 13.32
C LEU A 5 37.13 -15.43 12.42
N LEU A 6 36.43 -16.56 12.36
CA LEU A 6 35.35 -16.78 11.38
C LEU A 6 33.92 -16.83 11.96
N ILE A 7 33.75 -16.78 13.29
CA ILE A 7 32.42 -16.93 13.91
C ILE A 7 31.74 -15.57 14.19
N ALA A 8 32.46 -14.45 14.07
CA ALA A 8 31.93 -13.13 14.42
C ALA A 8 31.13 -12.40 13.31
N LEU A 9 30.92 -13.00 12.13
CA LEU A 9 30.30 -12.30 10.98
C LEU A 9 28.89 -12.77 10.57
N LEU A 10 28.25 -13.67 11.31
CA LEU A 10 26.97 -14.29 10.90
C LEU A 10 25.71 -13.77 11.60
N LEU A 11 25.79 -12.72 12.43
CA LEU A 11 24.65 -12.23 13.22
C LEU A 11 24.06 -10.86 12.82
N LEU A 12 24.56 -10.19 11.76
CA LEU A 12 24.03 -8.88 11.33
C LEU A 12 23.09 -8.90 10.11
N ALA A 13 22.77 -10.06 9.53
CA ALA A 13 21.99 -10.13 8.28
C ALA A 13 20.45 -10.20 8.46
N ALA A 14 19.90 -10.00 9.67
CA ALA A 14 18.49 -10.25 9.95
C ALA A 14 17.65 -8.99 10.29
N CYS A 15 18.11 -7.79 9.96
CA CYS A 15 17.36 -6.54 10.26
C CYS A 15 17.06 -5.66 9.04
N SER A 16 17.02 -6.24 7.83
CA SER A 16 16.32 -5.61 6.70
C SER A 16 14.95 -6.26 6.57
N ARG A 17 13.96 -5.74 7.31
CA ARG A 17 12.56 -6.14 7.11
C ARG A 17 12.14 -5.58 5.75
N ASP A 18 12.11 -6.41 4.73
CA ASP A 18 11.45 -6.08 3.47
C ASP A 18 9.96 -5.88 3.80
N ASP A 19 9.48 -4.63 3.74
CA ASP A 19 8.10 -4.29 4.08
C ASP A 19 7.14 -4.50 2.91
N LYS A 20 7.65 -4.96 1.77
CA LYS A 20 6.83 -5.25 0.59
C LYS A 20 5.96 -6.48 0.86
N PRO A 21 4.63 -6.32 0.92
CA PRO A 21 3.72 -7.45 1.04
C PRO A 21 3.74 -8.30 -0.23
N THR A 22 3.51 -9.61 -0.09
CA THR A 22 3.18 -10.46 -1.23
C THR A 22 1.81 -10.06 -1.81
N PRO A 23 1.48 -10.43 -3.06
CA PRO A 23 0.18 -10.11 -3.64
C PRO A 23 -0.96 -10.70 -2.81
N THR A 24 -0.81 -11.96 -2.38
CA THR A 24 -1.78 -12.64 -1.50
C THR A 24 -1.96 -11.92 -0.16
N GLN A 25 -0.89 -11.35 0.41
CA GLN A 25 -0.99 -10.58 1.65
C GLN A 25 -1.74 -9.26 1.43
N ALA A 26 -1.39 -8.50 0.38
CA ALA A 26 -2.07 -7.25 0.05
C ALA A 26 -3.55 -7.48 -0.27
N GLU A 27 -3.87 -8.53 -1.04
CA GLU A 27 -5.23 -8.91 -1.42
C GLU A 27 -6.11 -9.34 -0.24
N ALA A 28 -5.52 -9.76 0.89
CA ALA A 28 -6.27 -10.14 2.09
C ALA A 28 -6.65 -8.96 2.99
N LEU A 29 -6.05 -7.79 2.82
CA LEU A 29 -6.25 -6.63 3.70
C LEU A 29 -7.60 -5.97 3.45
N ARG A 30 -8.33 -5.61 4.51
CA ARG A 30 -9.57 -4.82 4.43
C ARG A 30 -9.60 -3.69 5.45
N PRO A 31 -10.23 -2.55 5.14
CA PRO A 31 -10.62 -1.56 6.13
C PRO A 31 -11.47 -2.20 7.24
N ALA A 32 -11.30 -1.75 8.49
CA ALA A 32 -12.12 -2.23 9.61
C ALA A 32 -13.59 -1.79 9.51
N ASP A 33 -13.84 -0.65 8.88
CA ASP A 33 -15.20 -0.19 8.57
C ASP A 33 -15.77 -1.00 7.39
N ALA A 34 -16.88 -1.69 7.62
CA ALA A 34 -17.47 -2.61 6.64
C ALA A 34 -17.92 -1.92 5.34
N ARG A 35 -18.38 -0.67 5.42
CA ARG A 35 -18.78 0.09 4.23
C ARG A 35 -17.56 0.45 3.39
N LEU A 36 -16.48 0.95 4.02
CA LEU A 36 -15.22 1.20 3.33
C LEU A 36 -14.58 -0.09 2.81
N ALA A 37 -14.75 -1.22 3.50
CA ALA A 37 -14.30 -2.51 2.98
C ALA A 37 -15.00 -2.90 1.68
N ALA A 38 -16.33 -2.75 1.62
CA ALA A 38 -17.09 -2.98 0.39
C ALA A 38 -16.71 -2.01 -0.75
N VAL A 39 -16.31 -0.77 -0.42
CA VAL A 39 -15.77 0.18 -1.41
C VAL A 39 -14.39 -0.25 -1.90
N TYR A 40 -13.49 -0.57 -0.98
CA TYR A 40 -12.15 -1.01 -1.30
C TYR A 40 -12.18 -2.25 -2.21
N GLU A 41 -13.01 -3.25 -1.89
CA GLU A 41 -13.14 -4.49 -2.67
C GLU A 41 -13.64 -4.26 -4.09
N ARG A 42 -14.72 -3.49 -4.26
CA ARG A 42 -15.31 -3.28 -5.60
C ARG A 42 -14.50 -2.35 -6.49
N SER A 43 -13.62 -1.53 -5.90
CA SER A 43 -12.94 -0.43 -6.60
C SER A 43 -11.41 -0.58 -6.51
N CYS A 44 -10.82 -0.28 -5.35
CA CYS A 44 -9.37 -0.10 -5.21
C CYS A 44 -8.58 -1.41 -5.28
N LEU A 45 -9.13 -2.50 -4.73
CA LEU A 45 -8.48 -3.79 -4.58
C LEU A 45 -8.03 -4.37 -5.92
N ASN A 46 -8.82 -4.15 -6.98
CA ASN A 46 -8.55 -4.64 -8.34
C ASN A 46 -7.16 -4.26 -8.85
N CYS A 47 -6.62 -3.12 -8.40
CA CYS A 47 -5.28 -2.66 -8.79
C CYS A 47 -4.29 -2.65 -7.61
N HIS A 48 -4.76 -2.37 -6.38
CA HIS A 48 -3.89 -2.20 -5.22
C HIS A 48 -3.73 -3.46 -4.36
N GLY A 49 -4.40 -4.57 -4.71
CA GLY A 49 -4.17 -5.90 -4.11
C GLY A 49 -3.39 -6.87 -5.01
N ARG A 50 -3.20 -6.53 -6.30
CA ARG A 50 -2.60 -7.40 -7.31
C ARG A 50 -1.26 -6.84 -7.78
N SER A 51 -0.24 -7.69 -7.92
CA SER A 51 1.14 -7.26 -8.23
C SER A 51 1.47 -7.19 -9.71
N ASP A 52 0.51 -7.48 -10.58
CA ASP A 52 0.67 -7.45 -12.04
C ASP A 52 0.72 -6.02 -12.61
N GLY A 53 0.38 -5.01 -11.81
CA GLY A 53 0.40 -3.60 -12.19
C GLY A 53 1.47 -2.75 -11.48
N ALA A 54 1.62 -1.51 -11.97
CA ALA A 54 2.49 -0.48 -11.37
C ALA A 54 1.87 0.21 -10.13
N ALA A 55 0.69 -0.22 -9.70
CA ALA A 55 0.00 0.35 -8.54
C ALA A 55 0.74 -0.01 -7.24
N PRO A 56 0.88 0.92 -6.28
CA PRO A 56 1.45 0.59 -4.98
C PRO A 56 0.55 -0.41 -4.24
N LEU A 57 1.09 -1.54 -3.83
CA LEU A 57 0.34 -2.55 -3.07
C LEU A 57 -0.16 -1.98 -1.75
N THR A 58 -1.37 -2.37 -1.38
CA THR A 58 -1.96 -2.12 -0.06
C THR A 58 -1.05 -2.75 1.00
N GLY A 59 -0.69 -1.99 2.02
CA GLY A 59 0.23 -2.46 3.07
C GLY A 59 1.71 -2.20 2.80
N HIS A 60 2.09 -1.81 1.57
CA HIS A 60 3.50 -1.55 1.22
C HIS A 60 3.93 -0.14 1.66
N ALA A 61 4.16 0.05 2.96
CA ALA A 61 4.39 1.35 3.56
C ALA A 61 5.52 2.16 2.86
N SER A 62 6.62 1.53 2.48
CA SER A 62 7.74 2.19 1.81
C SER A 62 7.39 2.67 0.39
N ALA A 63 6.54 1.94 -0.36
CA ALA A 63 6.03 2.44 -1.64
C ALA A 63 5.05 3.61 -1.47
N TRP A 64 4.32 3.67 -0.36
CA TRP A 64 3.38 4.75 -0.07
C TRP A 64 4.04 6.01 0.52
N ALA A 65 5.17 5.89 1.23
CA ALA A 65 5.89 7.02 1.84
C ALA A 65 6.11 8.22 0.89
N PRO A 66 6.77 8.08 -0.29
CA PRO A 66 6.98 9.21 -1.20
C PRO A 66 5.68 9.78 -1.82
N ARG A 67 4.57 9.04 -1.73
CA ARG A 67 3.25 9.51 -2.15
C ARG A 67 2.62 10.35 -1.03
N LEU A 68 2.70 9.87 0.21
CA LEU A 68 2.23 10.59 1.40
C LEU A 68 2.98 11.91 1.60
N ASP A 69 4.27 12.00 1.25
CA ASP A 69 5.07 13.23 1.31
C ASP A 69 4.49 14.38 0.45
N LYS A 70 3.69 14.06 -0.57
CA LYS A 70 2.97 15.07 -1.39
C LYS A 70 1.78 15.69 -0.65
N GLY A 71 1.35 15.09 0.45
CA GLY A 71 0.19 15.48 1.23
C GLY A 71 -1.13 14.92 0.68
N MET A 72 -2.09 14.72 1.60
CA MET A 72 -3.42 14.21 1.27
C MET A 72 -4.17 15.02 0.19
N PRO A 73 -4.12 16.38 0.17
CA PRO A 73 -4.81 17.14 -0.88
C PRO A 73 -4.33 16.80 -2.30
N ALA A 74 -3.02 16.61 -2.50
CA ALA A 74 -2.45 16.24 -3.78
C ALA A 74 -2.86 14.81 -4.18
N LEU A 75 -2.85 13.88 -3.23
CA LEU A 75 -3.30 12.51 -3.46
C LEU A 75 -4.79 12.46 -3.84
N LEU A 76 -5.65 13.16 -3.10
CA LEU A 76 -7.07 13.27 -3.44
C LEU A 76 -7.29 13.87 -4.82
N HIS A 77 -6.54 14.91 -5.19
CA HIS A 77 -6.59 15.46 -6.54
C HIS A 77 -6.25 14.40 -7.60
N SER A 78 -5.15 13.66 -7.43
CA SER A 78 -4.78 12.57 -8.35
C SER A 78 -5.84 11.46 -8.42
N VAL A 79 -6.41 11.03 -7.29
CA VAL A 79 -7.44 9.99 -7.28
C VAL A 79 -8.71 10.48 -7.98
N ARG A 80 -9.14 11.72 -7.74
CA ARG A 80 -10.33 12.29 -8.40
C ARG A 80 -10.18 12.39 -9.91
N GLN A 81 -9.03 12.90 -10.38
CA GLN A 81 -8.80 13.12 -11.81
C GLN A 81 -8.35 11.86 -12.55
N GLY A 82 -7.88 10.84 -11.82
CA GLY A 82 -7.12 9.74 -12.39
C GLY A 82 -5.65 10.12 -12.60
N LEU A 83 -4.79 9.10 -12.63
CA LEU A 83 -3.35 9.27 -12.84
C LEU A 83 -2.76 8.01 -13.47
N ASN A 84 -2.09 8.16 -14.62
CA ASN A 84 -1.58 7.03 -15.40
C ASN A 84 -2.71 6.02 -15.69
N SER A 85 -2.52 4.75 -15.30
CA SER A 85 -3.51 3.68 -15.44
C SER A 85 -4.61 3.69 -14.36
N MET A 86 -4.54 4.59 -13.36
CA MET A 86 -5.59 4.73 -12.36
C MET A 86 -6.77 5.55 -12.92
N PRO A 87 -7.98 4.97 -13.05
CA PRO A 87 -9.14 5.69 -13.55
C PRO A 87 -9.58 6.82 -12.61
N PRO A 88 -10.30 7.85 -13.10
CA PRO A 88 -10.91 8.85 -12.27
C PRO A 88 -11.73 8.24 -11.13
N MET A 89 -11.63 8.84 -9.94
CA MET A 89 -12.25 8.37 -8.70
C MET A 89 -11.84 6.95 -8.27
N GLY A 90 -10.81 6.34 -8.88
CA GLY A 90 -10.39 4.97 -8.56
C GLY A 90 -11.51 3.94 -8.73
N LEU A 91 -12.41 4.14 -9.71
CA LEU A 91 -13.62 3.32 -9.93
C LEU A 91 -14.66 3.41 -8.79
N CYS A 92 -14.67 4.50 -8.02
CA CYS A 92 -15.69 4.78 -7.01
C CYS A 92 -16.40 6.12 -7.30
N PRO A 93 -17.33 6.17 -8.27
CA PRO A 93 -18.01 7.42 -8.64
C PRO A 93 -18.93 7.96 -7.51
N ASP A 94 -19.29 7.11 -6.55
CA ASP A 94 -20.13 7.45 -5.39
C ASP A 94 -19.31 7.80 -4.13
N CYS A 95 -17.97 7.79 -4.19
CA CYS A 95 -17.13 8.12 -3.05
C CYS A 95 -17.08 9.62 -2.76
N SER A 96 -17.18 9.97 -1.48
CA SER A 96 -16.79 11.31 -1.00
C SER A 96 -15.28 11.46 -0.90
N ASP A 97 -14.79 12.70 -0.83
CA ASP A 97 -13.37 12.98 -0.53
C ASP A 97 -12.92 12.33 0.79
N SER A 98 -13.80 12.24 1.79
CA SER A 98 -13.51 11.57 3.05
C SER A 98 -13.35 10.06 2.87
N ASP A 99 -14.15 9.43 2.01
CA ASP A 99 -14.02 7.99 1.70
C ASP A 99 -12.68 7.71 1.04
N LEU A 100 -12.33 8.52 0.03
CA LEU A 100 -11.06 8.39 -0.68
C LEU A 100 -9.86 8.62 0.26
N ALA A 101 -9.94 9.60 1.16
CA ALA A 101 -8.88 9.86 2.14
C ALA A 101 -8.70 8.70 3.13
N HIS A 102 -9.79 8.10 3.59
CA HIS A 102 -9.73 6.91 4.45
C HIS A 102 -9.17 5.69 3.72
N LEU A 103 -9.52 5.50 2.44
CA LEU A 103 -8.99 4.41 1.62
C LEU A 103 -7.50 4.59 1.32
N ILE A 104 -7.05 5.81 1.00
CA ILE A 104 -5.61 6.14 0.87
C ILE A 104 -4.88 5.81 2.17
N THR A 105 -5.43 6.28 3.30
CA THR A 105 -4.84 6.04 4.63
C THR A 105 -4.73 4.55 4.92
N PHE A 106 -5.80 3.79 4.67
CA PHE A 106 -5.83 2.35 4.83
C PHE A 106 -4.76 1.66 3.96
N MET A 107 -4.72 1.94 2.65
CA MET A 107 -3.77 1.29 1.74
C MET A 107 -2.31 1.60 2.06
N SER A 108 -2.05 2.77 2.64
CA SER A 108 -0.69 3.23 2.95
C SER A 108 -0.07 2.68 4.24
N ARG A 109 -0.87 2.04 5.10
CA ARG A 109 -0.40 1.54 6.40
C ARG A 109 0.03 0.08 6.29
N ALA A 110 1.20 -0.25 6.83
CA ALA A 110 1.61 -1.64 7.00
C ALA A 110 0.58 -2.40 7.86
N PRO A 111 0.32 -3.69 7.58
CA PRO A 111 -0.49 -4.54 8.45
C PRO A 111 0.16 -4.59 9.83
N THR A 112 -0.61 -4.29 10.88
CA THR A 112 -0.19 -4.45 12.29
C THR A 112 -0.29 -5.89 12.72
#